data_AF-A7S669-F1
#
_entry.id   AF-A7S669-F1
#
_cell.length_a   1.000
_cell.length_b   1.000
_cell.length_c   1.000
_cell.angle_alpha   90.00
_cell.angle_beta   90.00
_cell.angle_gamma   90.00
#
_symmetry.space_group_name_H-M   'P 1'
#
loop_
_entity.id
_entity.type
_entity.pdbx_description
1 polymer ?
#
loop_
_entity_poly.entity_id
_entity_poly.type
_entity_poly.pdbx_seq_one_letter_code
_entity_poly.pdbx_strand_id
1 'polypeptide(L)' 'KTTTSKKERRRTENINAAFAELRKHIPNVPSDTKLSKIKTLKLAMSYIHHLELQLSGEE' A
#
# COMPACT_ATOMS: atom_id res chain seq x y z
N LYS A 1 8.67 -24.98 -20.13
CA LYS A 1 7.77 -23.79 -20.14
C LYS A 1 7.07 -23.50 -18.80
N THR A 2 7.27 -24.29 -17.73
CA THR A 2 6.53 -24.17 -16.45
C THR A 2 7.25 -23.36 -15.37
N THR A 3 8.56 -23.10 -15.50
CA THR A 3 9.37 -22.39 -14.50
C THR A 3 9.14 -20.88 -14.48
N THR A 4 8.89 -20.27 -15.64
CA THR A 4 8.58 -18.83 -15.79
C THR A 4 7.27 -18.45 -15.10
N SER A 5 6.24 -19.29 -15.24
CA SER A 5 4.94 -19.09 -14.59
C SER A 5 5.02 -19.13 -13.06
N LYS A 6 5.81 -20.06 -12.50
CA LYS A 6 6.05 -20.12 -11.03
C LYS A 6 6.77 -18.88 -10.51
N LYS A 7 7.77 -18.38 -11.26
CA LYS A 7 8.51 -17.16 -10.89
C LYS A 7 7.59 -15.93 -10.93
N GLU A 8 6.75 -15.80 -11.94
CA GLU A 8 5.83 -14.67 -12.08
C GLU A 8 4.73 -14.67 -11.01
N ARG A 9 4.22 -15.85 -10.68
CA ARG A 9 3.30 -16.02 -9.56
C ARG A 9 3.93 -15.55 -8.25
N ARG A 10 5.15 -15.99 -7.94
CA ARG A 10 5.87 -15.56 -6.72
C ARG A 10 6.14 -14.06 -6.70
N ARG A 11 6.44 -13.44 -7.84
CA ARG A 11 6.58 -11.98 -7.94
C ARG A 11 5.27 -11.27 -7.59
N THR A 12 4.15 -11.77 -8.12
CA THR A 12 2.82 -11.21 -7.85
C THR A 12 2.40 -11.39 -6.39
N GLU A 13 2.68 -12.54 -5.78
CA GLU A 13 2.46 -12.81 -4.36
C GLU A 13 3.25 -11.83 -3.48
N ASN A 14 4.53 -11.61 -3.78
CA ASN A 14 5.37 -10.63 -3.08
C ASN A 14 4.82 -9.20 -3.19
N ILE A 15 4.38 -8.79 -4.38
CA ILE A 15 3.77 -7.46 -4.59
C ILE A 15 2.48 -7.34 -3.77
N ASN A 16 1.62 -8.36 -3.77
CA ASN A 16 0.37 -8.32 -3.02
C ASN A 16 0.62 -8.28 -1.51
N ALA A 17 1.65 -8.99 -1.01
CA ALA A 17 2.07 -8.90 0.40
C ALA A 17 2.54 -7.49 0.76
N ALA A 18 3.35 -6.84 -0.09
CA ALA A 18 3.76 -5.45 0.13
C ALA A 18 2.58 -4.47 0.12
N PHE A 19 1.60 -4.66 -0.76
CA PHE A 19 0.35 -3.87 -0.75
C PHE A 19 -0.47 -4.10 0.52
N ALA A 20 -0.52 -5.33 1.03
CA ALA A 20 -1.21 -5.63 2.28
C ALA A 20 -0.53 -4.94 3.48
N GLU A 21 0.81 -4.92 3.50
CA GLU A 21 1.57 -4.20 4.52
C GLU A 21 1.34 -2.68 4.45
N LEU A 22 1.42 -2.10 3.25
CA LEU A 22 1.17 -0.67 3.04
C LEU A 22 -0.21 -0.24 3.55
N ARG A 23 -1.25 -1.08 3.37
CA ARG A 23 -2.61 -0.78 3.86
C ARG A 23 -2.70 -0.66 5.37
N LYS A 24 -1.88 -1.39 6.13
CA LYS A 24 -1.88 -1.33 7.61
C LYS A 24 -1.44 0.04 8.12
N HIS A 25 -0.68 0.78 7.31
CA HIS A 25 -0.21 2.13 7.65
C HIS A 25 -1.17 3.24 7.24
N ILE A 26 -2.28 2.91 6.54
CA ILE A 26 -3.25 3.92 6.12
C ILE A 26 -4.25 4.15 7.28
N PRO A 27 -4.31 5.37 7.85
CA PRO A 27 -5.24 5.67 8.94
C PRO A 27 -6.69 5.68 8.45
N ASN A 28 -7.63 5.52 9.39
CA ASN A 28 -9.09 5.58 9.14
C ASN A 28 -9.61 4.55 8.12
N VAL A 29 -8.85 3.48 7.87
CA VAL A 29 -9.26 2.36 7.02
C VAL A 29 -9.34 1.09 7.87
N PRO A 30 -10.54 0.52 8.07
CA PRO A 30 -10.69 -0.76 8.76
C PRO A 30 -9.88 -1.85 8.05
N SER A 31 -9.27 -2.76 8.81
CA SER A 31 -8.38 -3.81 8.26
C SER A 31 -9.07 -4.75 7.26
N ASP A 32 -10.40 -4.89 7.32
CA ASP A 32 -11.21 -5.69 6.40
C ASP A 32 -11.55 -4.94 5.09
N THR A 33 -11.26 -3.64 5.01
CA THR A 33 -11.60 -2.83 3.85
C THR A 33 -10.74 -3.20 2.65
N LYS A 34 -11.38 -3.70 1.60
CA LYS A 34 -10.71 -3.98 0.32
C LYS A 34 -10.40 -2.68 -0.43
N LEU A 35 -9.23 -2.11 -0.17
CA LEU A 35 -8.69 -1.02 -0.97
C LEU A 35 -8.13 -1.54 -2.31
N SER A 36 -8.49 -0.89 -3.41
CA SER A 36 -7.83 -1.13 -4.70
C SER A 36 -6.36 -0.68 -4.63
N LYS A 37 -5.51 -1.22 -5.53
CA LYS A 37 -4.07 -0.83 -5.59
C LYS A 37 -3.91 0.68 -5.76
N ILE A 38 -4.67 1.28 -6.67
CA ILE A 38 -4.64 2.72 -6.91
C ILE A 38 -5.10 3.53 -5.69
N LYS A 39 -6.17 3.11 -4.99
CA LYS A 39 -6.62 3.79 -3.76
C LYS A 39 -5.58 3.68 -2.65
N THR A 40 -4.96 2.50 -2.49
CA THR A 40 -3.89 2.29 -1.50
C THR A 40 -2.73 3.26 -1.73
N LEU A 41 -2.28 3.41 -2.98
CA LEU A 41 -1.20 4.33 -3.32
C LEU A 41 -1.59 5.79 -3.06
N LYS A 42 -2.78 6.22 -3.50
CA LYS A 42 -3.26 7.59 -3.30
C LYS A 42 -3.37 7.96 -1.81
N LEU A 43 -3.93 7.07 -1.00
CA LEU A 43 -4.09 7.30 0.43
C LEU A 43 -2.73 7.31 1.14
N ALA A 44 -1.81 6.42 0.78
CA ALA A 44 -0.46 6.42 1.34
C ALA A 44 0.28 7.74 1.03
N MET A 45 0.25 8.23 -0.21
CA MET A 45 0.84 9.53 -0.58
C MET A 45 0.20 10.68 0.18
N SER A 46 -1.13 10.70 0.26
CA SER A 46 -1.86 11.73 1.01
C SER A 46 -1.50 11.71 2.49
N TYR A 47 -1.30 10.54 3.08
CA TYR A 47 -0.94 10.40 4.48
C TYR A 47 0.50 10.85 4.74
N ILE A 48 1.45 10.49 3.88
CA ILE A 48 2.83 11.00 3.94
C ILE A 48 2.82 12.53 3.92
N HIS A 49 2.10 13.13 2.97
CA HIS A 49 2.00 14.59 2.86
C HIS A 49 1.39 15.23 4.11
N HIS A 50 0.35 14.63 4.67
CA HIS A 50 -0.26 15.11 5.92
C HIS A 50 0.74 15.08 7.09
N LEU A 51 1.52 14.01 7.22
CA LEU A 51 2.56 13.91 8.25
C LEU A 51 3.68 14.93 8.03
N GLU A 52 4.08 15.19 6.78
CA GLU A 52 5.07 16.22 6.44
C GLU A 52 4.59 17.62 6.85
N LEU A 53 3.33 17.96 6.59
CA LEU A 53 2.73 19.23 7.01
C LEU A 53 2.71 19.37 8.53
N GLN A 54 2.25 18.34 9.24
CA GLN A 54 2.22 18.33 10.71
C GLN A 54 3.62 18.50 11.32
N LEU A 55 4.64 17.85 10.76
CA LEU A 55 6.02 17.97 11.22
C LEU A 55 6.65 19.32 10.88
N SER A 56 6.18 19.99 9.82
CA SER A 56 6.65 21.31 9.41
C SER A 56 6.06 22.45 10.26
N GLY A 57 5.10 22.15 11.13
CA GLY A 57 4.48 23.12 12.04
C GLY A 57 3.50 24.07 11.34
N GLU A 58 3.06 23.74 10.12
CA GLU A 58 2.02 24.48 9.40
C GLU A 58 0.64 23.86 9.72
N GLU A 59 0.09 24.17 10.91
CA GLU A 59 -1.35 24.07 11.21
C GLU A 59 -1.89 25.41 11.72
#